data_AF-A0A7S3SCI7-F1
#
_entry.id   AF-A0A7S3SCI7-F1
#
_cell.length_a   1.000
_cell.length_b   1.000
_cell.length_c   1.000
_cell.angle_alpha   90.00
_cell.angle_beta   90.00
_cell.angle_gamma   90.00
#
_symmetry.space_group_name_H-M   'P 1'
#
loop_
_entity.id
_entity.type
_entity.pdbx_description
1 polymer ?
#
loop_
_entity_poly.entity_id
_entity_poly.type
_entity_poly.pdbx_seq_one_letter_code
_entity_poly.pdbx_strand_id
1 'polypeptide(L)'
;PGCDMRLSSHFFPKFDNQSEGVRLSSAPAAAGARCLAVSKKHSGHLVMAPPFYSKNGTANKYSRLGERLLREHFSAVWPGDAGAFGRWWEHAARFSLCYSFECVAPRVCGDHGATPHAAYMVLTCVAHAGGEGFLSPAQLLELGAAWRLPLNEVWYLPWERAAAVEDRLHAARWSMADEDADAALEGCGAVQRFLSHGETQGQVLEGFVLLALDQALEALAPHLAAYEDAVAPHRAAALARALDLGAACLRGDATLLQALEVAGPREPARSEMGRDEAWGAACAGEGPLPTLFRALRGAYGHRVFLKSYHYEGALQLQVDVGDDRVFFGWPLHAALRGAAPLYRGMVVQFDDRSPPALARALAEAPASAACASASASASASAAS
;
A
#
# COMPACT_ATOMS: atom_id res chain seq x y z
N PRO A 1 -24.32 16.51 -6.51
CA PRO A 1 -24.61 17.53 -5.47
C PRO A 1 -25.70 17.00 -4.53
N GLY A 2 -25.30 16.42 -3.41
CA GLY A 2 -26.22 15.77 -2.46
C GLY A 2 -25.60 14.64 -1.64
N CYS A 3 -24.46 14.08 -2.06
CA CYS A 3 -23.74 13.06 -1.30
C CYS A 3 -22.56 13.67 -0.54
N ASP A 4 -22.23 13.08 0.60
CA ASP A 4 -21.06 13.45 1.39
C ASP A 4 -19.75 13.03 0.70
N MET A 5 -18.68 13.76 1.00
CA MET A 5 -17.34 13.46 0.50
C MET A 5 -16.54 12.79 1.61
N ARG A 6 -15.94 11.64 1.30
CA ARG A 6 -15.03 10.92 2.20
C ARG A 6 -13.71 10.57 1.54
N LEU A 7 -12.69 10.40 2.36
CA LEU A 7 -11.45 9.76 1.93
C LEU A 7 -11.74 8.30 1.58
N SER A 8 -11.17 7.81 0.49
CA SER A 8 -11.39 6.44 0.00
C SER A 8 -10.10 5.65 -0.11
N SER A 9 -9.04 6.27 -0.64
CA SER A 9 -7.76 5.60 -0.83
C SER A 9 -6.63 6.60 -0.67
N HIS A 10 -5.54 6.19 -0.02
CA HIS A 10 -4.33 6.99 0.08
C HIS A 10 -3.13 6.14 0.47
N PHE A 11 -1.93 6.63 0.13
CA PHE A 11 -0.67 6.13 0.68
C PHE A 11 -0.38 6.77 2.04
N PHE A 12 0.77 6.41 2.64
CA PHE A 12 1.34 7.18 3.73
C PHE A 12 1.48 8.68 3.38
N PRO A 13 1.45 9.58 4.39
CA PRO A 13 1.90 10.96 4.22
C PRO A 13 3.27 11.02 3.55
N LYS A 14 3.54 12.11 2.82
CA LYS A 14 4.88 12.34 2.29
C LYS A 14 5.87 12.43 3.46
N PHE A 15 6.89 11.58 3.45
CA PHE A 15 8.04 11.63 4.34
C PHE A 15 9.30 11.93 3.53
N ASP A 16 10.30 12.54 4.17
CA ASP A 16 11.56 12.91 3.54
C ASP A 16 12.70 11.98 3.95
N ASN A 17 13.71 11.91 3.07
CA ASN A 17 14.97 11.27 3.38
C ASN A 17 15.62 12.02 4.53
N GLN A 18 16.14 11.29 5.52
CA GLN A 18 16.91 11.92 6.59
C GLN A 18 18.21 12.49 6.01
N SER A 19 18.41 13.80 6.17
CA SER A 19 19.69 14.44 5.93
C SER A 19 20.68 14.08 7.04
N GLU A 20 21.97 14.36 6.83
CA GLU A 20 22.97 14.22 7.90
C GLU A 20 22.52 14.99 9.16
N GLY A 21 22.60 14.33 10.32
CA GLY A 21 22.27 14.92 11.63
C GLY A 21 20.80 14.86 12.06
N VAL A 22 19.88 14.40 11.20
CA VAL A 22 18.46 14.18 11.59
C VAL A 22 18.26 12.69 11.91
N ARG A 23 17.68 12.41 13.08
CA ARG A 23 17.37 11.06 13.57
C ARG A 23 15.90 10.96 13.97
N LEU A 24 15.28 9.83 13.65
CA LEU A 24 13.91 9.54 14.06
C LEU A 24 13.86 9.37 15.58
N SER A 25 14.87 8.72 16.18
CA SER A 25 15.02 8.57 17.63
C SER A 25 15.05 9.89 18.41
N SER A 26 15.42 10.99 17.74
CA SER A 26 15.50 12.32 18.33
C SER A 26 14.34 13.24 17.93
N ALA A 27 13.40 12.74 17.11
CA ALA A 27 12.28 13.53 16.63
C ALA A 27 11.21 13.69 17.73
N PRO A 28 10.64 14.88 17.94
CA PRO A 28 9.55 15.07 18.91
C PRO A 28 8.33 14.18 18.65
N ALA A 29 8.07 13.86 17.37
CA ALA A 29 6.98 12.97 16.95
C ALA A 29 7.17 11.51 17.38
N ALA A 30 8.39 11.12 17.75
CA ALA A 30 8.71 9.78 18.26
C ALA A 30 8.69 9.72 19.79
N ALA A 31 8.28 10.79 20.48
CA ALA A 31 8.13 10.78 21.92
C ALA A 31 7.09 9.71 22.35
N GLY A 32 7.51 8.78 23.21
CA GLY A 32 6.66 7.67 23.65
C GLY A 32 6.71 6.43 22.76
N ALA A 33 7.54 6.42 21.71
CA ALA A 33 7.80 5.21 20.95
C ALA A 33 8.45 4.12 21.83
N ARG A 34 8.04 2.87 21.59
CA ARG A 34 8.41 1.67 22.33
C ARG A 34 9.09 0.62 21.44
N CYS A 35 8.90 0.71 20.12
CA CYS A 35 9.54 -0.15 19.14
C CYS A 35 9.96 0.67 17.91
N LEU A 36 11.10 0.34 17.32
CA LEU A 36 11.48 0.81 15.98
C LEU A 36 11.21 -0.33 15.00
N ALA A 37 10.47 -0.04 13.93
CA ALA A 37 10.32 -0.91 12.77
C ALA A 37 11.23 -0.42 11.65
N VAL A 38 12.06 -1.32 11.12
CA VAL A 38 12.99 -1.06 10.02
C VAL A 38 12.59 -1.95 8.86
N SER A 39 12.35 -1.36 7.69
CA SER A 39 12.09 -2.13 6.47
C SER A 39 12.98 -1.64 5.33
N LYS A 40 13.41 -2.56 4.47
CA LYS A 40 14.14 -2.19 3.26
C LYS A 40 13.20 -1.53 2.25
N LYS A 41 13.69 -0.50 1.57
CA LYS A 41 12.94 0.22 0.55
C LYS A 41 13.04 -0.56 -0.76
N HIS A 42 11.92 -1.12 -1.19
CA HIS A 42 11.79 -1.76 -2.48
C HIS A 42 11.90 -0.73 -3.63
N SER A 43 12.49 -1.14 -4.75
CA SER A 43 12.51 -0.35 -5.98
C SER A 43 11.34 -0.75 -6.87
N GLY A 44 10.26 0.04 -6.83
CA GLY A 44 9.06 -0.18 -7.63
C GLY A 44 8.23 1.09 -7.78
N HIS A 45 6.92 0.91 -7.92
CA HIS A 45 5.97 2.02 -7.92
C HIS A 45 4.79 1.76 -6.99
N LEU A 46 4.28 2.85 -6.41
CA LEU A 46 3.17 2.80 -5.46
C LEU A 46 1.84 2.42 -6.13
N VAL A 47 1.14 1.45 -5.54
CA VAL A 47 -0.20 1.00 -5.94
C VAL A 47 -1.12 0.84 -4.71
N MET A 48 -2.30 1.45 -4.73
CA MET A 48 -3.38 1.20 -3.76
C MET A 48 -4.35 0.16 -4.29
N ALA A 49 -5.00 -0.59 -3.40
CA ALA A 49 -6.10 -1.48 -3.73
C ALA A 49 -7.03 -1.74 -2.54
N PRO A 50 -8.29 -2.17 -2.77
CA PRO A 50 -9.08 -2.02 -4.00
C PRO A 50 -9.90 -0.71 -4.05
N PRO A 51 -10.29 -0.23 -5.24
CA PRO A 51 -9.81 -0.67 -6.55
C PRO A 51 -8.36 -0.22 -6.78
N PHE A 52 -7.77 -0.64 -7.89
CA PHE A 52 -6.35 -0.42 -8.14
C PHE A 52 -6.06 0.99 -8.64
N TYR A 53 -5.30 1.76 -7.87
CA TYR A 53 -4.77 3.08 -8.28
C TYR A 53 -3.25 3.08 -8.20
N SER A 54 -2.57 3.58 -9.23
CA SER A 54 -1.19 4.01 -9.11
C SER A 54 -1.11 5.41 -8.50
N LYS A 55 0.11 5.85 -8.14
CA LYS A 55 0.38 7.14 -7.47
C LYS A 55 -0.45 8.31 -7.99
N ASN A 56 -0.54 8.44 -9.30
CA ASN A 56 -1.12 9.61 -9.97
C ASN A 56 -2.28 9.24 -10.91
N GLY A 57 -2.87 8.05 -10.81
CA GLY A 57 -3.95 7.65 -11.71
C GLY A 57 -4.45 6.22 -11.51
N THR A 58 -5.44 5.84 -12.30
CA THR A 58 -5.88 4.45 -12.48
C THR A 58 -6.16 4.20 -13.96
N ALA A 59 -6.65 3.00 -14.30
CA ALA A 59 -6.90 2.55 -15.67
C ALA A 59 -5.67 2.69 -16.59
N ASN A 60 -4.50 2.29 -16.07
CA ASN A 60 -3.23 2.37 -16.78
C ASN A 60 -2.35 1.17 -16.48
N LYS A 61 -1.26 1.02 -17.23
CA LYS A 61 -0.34 -0.12 -17.07
C LYS A 61 0.17 -0.32 -15.64
N TYR A 62 0.35 0.75 -14.85
CA TYR A 62 0.87 0.66 -13.48
C TYR A 62 -0.16 0.06 -12.51
N SER A 63 -1.42 0.50 -12.59
CA SER A 63 -2.50 -0.03 -11.74
C SER A 63 -2.88 -1.46 -12.15
N ARG A 64 -2.94 -1.74 -13.46
CA ARG A 64 -3.26 -3.06 -14.01
C ARG A 64 -2.18 -4.10 -13.73
N LEU A 65 -0.91 -3.70 -13.78
CA LEU A 65 0.18 -4.58 -13.38
C LEU A 65 0.06 -4.97 -11.90
N GLY A 66 -0.23 -3.99 -11.03
CA GLY A 66 -0.45 -4.28 -9.62
C GLY A 66 -1.61 -5.25 -9.38
N GLU A 67 -2.73 -5.08 -10.09
CA GLU A 67 -3.86 -6.02 -10.02
C GLU A 67 -3.45 -7.42 -10.48
N ARG A 68 -2.75 -7.50 -11.62
CA ARG A 68 -2.32 -8.79 -12.17
C ARG A 68 -1.39 -9.51 -11.20
N LEU A 69 -0.35 -8.83 -10.71
CA LEU A 69 0.62 -9.42 -9.79
C LEU A 69 -0.03 -9.89 -8.48
N LEU A 70 -1.00 -9.12 -7.95
CA LEU A 70 -1.71 -9.55 -6.75
C LEU A 70 -2.62 -10.76 -7.01
N ARG A 71 -3.29 -10.84 -8.16
CA ARG A 71 -4.07 -12.04 -8.56
C ARG A 71 -3.19 -13.29 -8.68
N GLU A 72 -2.00 -13.15 -9.26
CA GLU A 72 -1.03 -14.24 -9.36
C GLU A 72 -0.52 -14.67 -7.98
N HIS A 73 -0.27 -13.71 -7.07
CA HIS A 73 0.07 -14.00 -5.68
C HIS A 73 -1.03 -14.80 -4.98
N PHE A 74 -2.29 -14.35 -5.06
CA PHE A 74 -3.42 -15.08 -4.48
C PHE A 74 -3.56 -16.49 -5.06
N SER A 75 -3.34 -16.66 -6.37
CA SER A 75 -3.35 -17.99 -7.00
C SER A 75 -2.25 -18.91 -6.46
N ALA A 76 -1.09 -18.36 -6.09
CA ALA A 76 0.01 -19.11 -5.52
C ALA A 76 -0.23 -19.48 -4.04
N VAL A 77 -0.82 -18.58 -3.24
CA VAL A 77 -1.01 -18.79 -1.80
C VAL A 77 -2.38 -19.35 -1.42
N TRP A 78 -3.32 -19.45 -2.36
CA TRP A 78 -4.62 -20.12 -2.21
C TRP A 78 -4.83 -21.18 -3.31
N PRO A 79 -3.98 -22.23 -3.35
CA PRO A 79 -4.05 -23.23 -4.42
C PRO A 79 -5.42 -23.91 -4.45
N GLY A 80 -6.05 -23.91 -5.63
CA GLY A 80 -7.37 -24.51 -5.84
C GLY A 80 -8.56 -23.60 -5.47
N ASP A 81 -8.33 -22.38 -4.99
CA ASP A 81 -9.39 -21.42 -4.65
C ASP A 81 -9.28 -20.14 -5.49
N ALA A 82 -9.82 -20.22 -6.71
CA ALA A 82 -9.89 -19.07 -7.62
C ALA A 82 -10.74 -17.90 -7.08
N GLY A 83 -11.55 -18.13 -6.04
CA GLY A 83 -12.40 -17.11 -5.42
C GLY A 83 -11.69 -16.25 -4.37
N ALA A 84 -10.51 -16.67 -3.88
CA ALA A 84 -9.85 -16.02 -2.75
C ALA A 84 -9.55 -14.53 -3.00
N PHE A 85 -9.05 -14.17 -4.19
CA PHE A 85 -8.81 -12.77 -4.56
C PHE A 85 -10.10 -11.94 -4.58
N GLY A 86 -11.20 -12.50 -5.10
CA GLY A 86 -12.50 -11.84 -5.15
C GLY A 86 -13.06 -11.57 -3.75
N ARG A 87 -12.97 -12.55 -2.85
CA ARG A 87 -13.41 -12.40 -1.46
C ARG A 87 -12.58 -11.39 -0.68
N TRP A 88 -11.25 -11.37 -0.89
CA TRP A 88 -10.38 -10.33 -0.32
C TRP A 88 -10.82 -8.94 -0.78
N TRP A 89 -11.04 -8.77 -2.09
CA TRP A 89 -11.49 -7.50 -2.63
C TRP A 89 -12.84 -7.08 -2.04
N GLU A 90 -13.81 -7.98 -1.98
CA GLU A 90 -15.15 -7.71 -1.43
C GLU A 90 -15.10 -7.35 0.05
N HIS A 91 -14.29 -8.06 0.85
CA HIS A 91 -14.05 -7.73 2.25
C HIS A 91 -13.46 -6.32 2.37
N ALA A 92 -12.38 -6.03 1.64
CA ALA A 92 -11.73 -4.73 1.68
C ALA A 92 -12.66 -3.59 1.26
N ALA A 93 -13.42 -3.75 0.17
CA ALA A 93 -14.36 -2.75 -0.32
C ALA A 93 -15.52 -2.52 0.67
N ARG A 94 -16.05 -3.58 1.28
CA ARG A 94 -17.13 -3.50 2.28
C ARG A 94 -16.70 -2.76 3.54
N PHE A 95 -15.45 -2.93 3.95
CA PHE A 95 -14.88 -2.31 5.16
C PHE A 95 -14.07 -1.05 4.86
N SER A 96 -14.09 -0.52 3.63
CA SER A 96 -13.31 0.65 3.21
C SER A 96 -11.83 0.56 3.60
N LEU A 97 -11.23 -0.62 3.43
CA LEU A 97 -9.81 -0.84 3.63
C LEU A 97 -9.04 -0.49 2.36
N CYS A 98 -8.06 0.40 2.48
CA CYS A 98 -7.12 0.76 1.42
C CYS A 98 -5.77 0.14 1.72
N TYR A 99 -5.40 -0.88 0.96
CA TYR A 99 -4.10 -1.54 1.00
C TYR A 99 -3.11 -0.80 0.11
N SER A 100 -1.98 -0.39 0.67
CA SER A 100 -0.91 0.30 -0.05
C SER A 100 0.27 -0.63 -0.28
N PHE A 101 0.60 -0.85 -1.54
CA PHE A 101 1.67 -1.73 -1.98
C PHE A 101 2.78 -0.94 -2.67
N GLU A 102 3.99 -1.46 -2.55
CA GLU A 102 4.97 -1.27 -3.61
C GLU A 102 4.75 -2.38 -4.66
N CYS A 103 4.57 -1.98 -5.91
CA CYS A 103 4.49 -2.87 -7.06
C CYS A 103 5.86 -2.92 -7.71
N VAL A 104 6.49 -4.08 -7.67
CA VAL A 104 7.85 -4.29 -8.20
C VAL A 104 7.72 -5.10 -9.48
N ALA A 105 8.31 -4.61 -10.56
CA ALA A 105 8.45 -5.37 -11.80
C ALA A 105 9.61 -4.82 -12.64
N PRO A 106 10.48 -5.69 -13.18
CA PRO A 106 11.58 -5.23 -14.00
C PRO A 106 11.09 -4.71 -15.35
N ARG A 107 11.59 -3.55 -15.78
CA ARG A 107 11.46 -2.95 -17.13
C ARG A 107 10.05 -2.60 -17.65
N VAL A 108 8.98 -3.19 -17.14
CA VAL A 108 7.60 -2.97 -17.64
C VAL A 108 7.12 -1.53 -17.40
N CYS A 109 7.48 -0.98 -16.24
CA CYS A 109 7.05 0.34 -15.78
C CYS A 109 8.16 1.41 -15.86
N GLY A 110 9.29 1.07 -16.50
CA GLY A 110 10.54 1.81 -16.44
C GLY A 110 11.48 1.26 -15.36
N ASP A 111 12.75 1.61 -15.45
CA ASP A 111 13.73 1.29 -14.41
C ASP A 111 13.91 2.50 -13.47
N HIS A 112 13.90 2.24 -12.15
CA HIS A 112 14.06 3.27 -11.11
C HIS A 112 15.46 3.25 -10.48
N GLY A 113 16.43 2.59 -11.13
CA GLY A 113 17.76 2.34 -10.60
C GLY A 113 18.25 0.98 -11.07
N ALA A 114 18.73 0.16 -10.14
CA ALA A 114 19.04 -1.23 -10.43
C ALA A 114 17.76 -2.03 -10.71
N THR A 115 17.86 -3.05 -11.58
CA THR A 115 16.71 -3.82 -12.05
C THR A 115 16.41 -4.98 -11.08
N PRO A 116 15.21 -5.08 -10.49
CA PRO A 116 14.84 -6.21 -9.63
C PRO A 116 14.74 -7.51 -10.44
N HIS A 117 14.86 -8.67 -9.78
CA HIS A 117 14.79 -9.97 -10.44
C HIS A 117 13.37 -10.56 -10.51
N ALA A 118 12.51 -10.21 -9.54
CA ALA A 118 11.14 -10.70 -9.43
C ALA A 118 10.11 -9.63 -9.82
N ALA A 119 8.89 -10.07 -10.15
CA ALA A 119 7.72 -9.20 -10.25
C ALA A 119 6.66 -9.60 -9.21
N TYR A 120 6.32 -8.71 -8.29
CA TYR A 120 5.49 -8.99 -7.13
C TYR A 120 4.88 -7.71 -6.54
N MET A 121 3.93 -7.90 -5.63
CA MET A 121 3.37 -6.86 -4.78
C MET A 121 3.91 -7.05 -3.37
N VAL A 122 4.27 -5.96 -2.69
CA VAL A 122 4.63 -5.99 -1.27
C VAL A 122 3.82 -4.96 -0.50
N LEU A 123 3.07 -5.43 0.50
CA LEU A 123 2.17 -4.62 1.30
C LEU A 123 2.97 -3.83 2.33
N THR A 124 2.83 -2.52 2.29
CA THR A 124 3.55 -1.58 3.17
C THR A 124 2.67 -1.06 4.30
N CYS A 125 1.39 -0.78 4.01
CA CYS A 125 0.41 -0.42 5.04
C CYS A 125 -1.03 -0.62 4.57
N VAL A 126 -1.95 -0.55 5.52
CA VAL A 126 -3.39 -0.54 5.27
C VAL A 126 -3.99 0.65 6.02
N ALA A 127 -4.87 1.38 5.36
CA ALA A 127 -5.65 2.44 5.97
C ALA A 127 -7.15 2.06 6.00
N HIS A 128 -7.84 2.46 7.06
CA HIS A 128 -9.29 2.38 7.15
C HIS A 128 -9.89 3.72 6.73
N ALA A 129 -10.31 3.83 5.47
CA ALA A 129 -10.52 5.09 4.78
C ALA A 129 -11.67 5.96 5.32
N GLY A 130 -12.56 5.43 6.17
CA GLY A 130 -13.54 6.25 6.90
C GLY A 130 -13.51 6.06 8.42
N GLY A 131 -12.34 5.79 9.00
CA GLY A 131 -12.17 5.71 10.45
C GLY A 131 -10.75 6.07 10.94
N GLU A 132 -10.19 5.24 11.81
CA GLU A 132 -9.04 5.46 12.71
C GLU A 132 -7.65 5.63 12.04
N GLY A 133 -7.58 5.89 10.73
CA GLY A 133 -6.32 6.10 10.02
C GLY A 133 -5.65 4.80 9.58
N PHE A 134 -4.35 4.64 9.86
CA PHE A 134 -3.57 3.46 9.49
C PHE A 134 -3.71 2.34 10.51
N LEU A 135 -3.73 1.10 10.05
CA LEU A 135 -3.71 -0.06 10.93
C LEU A 135 -2.38 -0.11 11.69
N SER A 136 -2.46 -0.54 12.95
CA SER A 136 -1.27 -0.85 13.74
C SER A 136 -0.54 -2.08 13.16
N PRO A 137 0.75 -2.29 13.48
CA PRO A 137 1.47 -3.47 13.00
C PRO A 137 0.80 -4.79 13.40
N ALA A 138 0.24 -4.90 14.60
CA ALA A 138 -0.52 -6.09 15.01
C ALA A 138 -1.76 -6.31 14.13
N GLN A 139 -2.55 -5.27 13.84
CA GLN A 139 -3.72 -5.36 12.97
C GLN A 139 -3.33 -5.70 11.52
N LEU A 140 -2.20 -5.18 11.04
CA LEU A 140 -1.65 -5.49 9.73
C LEU A 140 -1.24 -6.97 9.64
N LEU A 141 -0.57 -7.49 10.69
CA LEU A 141 -0.19 -8.90 10.81
C LEU A 141 -1.43 -9.81 10.84
N GLU A 142 -2.48 -9.44 11.57
CA GLU A 142 -3.74 -10.19 11.61
C GLU A 142 -4.39 -10.32 10.22
N LEU A 143 -4.53 -9.20 9.49
CA LEU A 143 -5.04 -9.23 8.12
C LEU A 143 -4.09 -9.98 7.17
N GLY A 144 -2.79 -9.80 7.36
CA GLY A 144 -1.74 -10.50 6.63
C GLY A 144 -1.87 -12.01 6.77
N ALA A 145 -2.10 -12.49 7.98
CA ALA A 145 -2.27 -13.90 8.29
C ALA A 145 -3.58 -14.44 7.68
N ALA A 146 -4.68 -13.70 7.87
CA ALA A 146 -6.00 -14.10 7.37
C ALA A 146 -6.02 -14.28 5.85
N TRP A 147 -5.40 -13.36 5.10
CA TRP A 147 -5.44 -13.34 3.63
C TRP A 147 -4.15 -13.86 2.97
N ARG A 148 -3.14 -14.23 3.74
CA ARG A 148 -1.79 -14.62 3.27
C ARG A 148 -1.15 -13.53 2.41
N LEU A 149 -1.25 -12.28 2.86
CA LEU A 149 -0.78 -11.12 2.11
C LEU A 149 0.75 -11.05 2.09
N PRO A 150 1.35 -10.52 1.01
CA PRO A 150 2.79 -10.40 0.92
C PRO A 150 3.28 -9.16 1.71
N LEU A 151 3.36 -9.25 3.04
CA LEU A 151 3.86 -8.14 3.85
C LEU A 151 5.34 -7.86 3.57
N ASN A 152 5.72 -6.58 3.71
CA ASN A 152 7.13 -6.17 3.66
C ASN A 152 7.95 -6.90 4.72
N GLU A 153 9.24 -7.10 4.44
CA GLU A 153 10.21 -7.56 5.41
C GLU A 153 10.49 -6.45 6.42
N VAL A 154 10.33 -6.75 7.71
CA VAL A 154 10.46 -5.76 8.79
C VAL A 154 11.24 -6.35 9.96
N TRP A 155 12.21 -5.59 10.47
CA TRP A 155 12.85 -5.83 11.76
C TRP A 155 12.19 -4.94 12.82
N TYR A 156 11.63 -5.56 13.83
CA TYR A 156 11.05 -4.90 15.00
C TYR A 156 12.04 -5.00 16.15
N LEU A 157 12.60 -3.86 16.58
CA LEU A 157 13.54 -3.81 17.69
C LEU A 157 13.05 -2.90 18.82
N PRO A 158 13.45 -3.19 20.07
CA PRO A 158 13.15 -2.31 21.20
C PRO A 158 13.67 -0.88 20.97
N TRP A 159 12.89 0.13 21.39
CA TRP A 159 13.20 1.53 21.11
C TRP A 159 14.55 2.00 21.66
N GLU A 160 15.02 1.42 22.77
CA GLU A 160 16.34 1.72 23.35
C GLU A 160 17.51 1.39 22.41
N ARG A 161 17.29 0.54 21.40
CA ARG A 161 18.28 0.22 20.37
C ARG A 161 18.18 1.10 19.13
N ALA A 162 17.16 1.95 19.01
CA ALA A 162 16.86 2.72 17.81
C ALA A 162 18.03 3.61 17.39
N ALA A 163 18.58 4.42 18.30
CA ALA A 163 19.67 5.35 17.98
C ALA A 163 20.93 4.63 17.43
N ALA A 164 21.32 3.51 18.05
CA ALA A 164 22.49 2.75 17.62
C ALA A 164 22.28 2.10 16.24
N VAL A 165 21.07 1.60 15.96
CA VAL A 165 20.71 1.06 14.64
C VAL A 165 20.69 2.17 13.60
N GLU A 166 20.07 3.32 13.90
CA GLU A 166 20.07 4.47 12.99
C GLU A 166 21.48 4.92 12.64
N ASP A 167 22.37 5.07 13.63
CA ASP A 167 23.76 5.47 13.37
C ASP A 167 24.51 4.44 12.52
N ARG A 168 24.29 3.15 12.74
CA ARG A 168 24.88 2.07 11.92
C ARG A 168 24.40 2.15 10.48
N LEU A 169 23.09 2.27 10.25
CA LEU A 169 22.50 2.37 8.91
C LEU A 169 22.98 3.66 8.20
N HIS A 170 23.05 4.77 8.91
CA HIS A 170 23.55 6.05 8.37
C HIS A 170 25.03 6.01 8.01
N ALA A 171 25.86 5.35 8.82
CA ALA A 171 27.30 5.24 8.59
C ALA A 171 27.63 4.46 7.31
N ALA A 172 26.81 3.45 6.99
CA ALA A 172 27.03 2.56 5.84
C ALA A 172 26.12 2.86 4.63
N ARG A 173 25.33 3.93 4.67
CA ARG A 173 24.28 4.25 3.66
C ARG A 173 24.73 4.33 2.20
N TRP A 174 26.02 4.52 1.94
CA TRP A 174 26.58 4.63 0.58
C TRP A 174 27.25 3.36 0.07
N SER A 175 27.52 2.40 0.95
CA SER A 175 28.31 1.20 0.63
C SER A 175 27.64 -0.11 1.04
N MET A 176 26.52 -0.04 1.75
CA MET A 176 25.78 -1.21 2.23
C MET A 176 25.10 -1.94 1.07
N ALA A 177 25.42 -3.23 0.91
CA ALA A 177 24.65 -4.15 0.08
C ALA A 177 23.47 -4.75 0.87
N ASP A 178 22.60 -5.52 0.19
CA ASP A 178 21.44 -6.15 0.83
C ASP A 178 21.86 -7.13 1.95
N GLU A 179 22.90 -7.93 1.72
CA GLU A 179 23.41 -8.90 2.68
C GLU A 179 24.04 -8.23 3.90
N ASP A 180 24.69 -7.08 3.70
CA ASP A 180 25.26 -6.27 4.79
C ASP A 180 24.15 -5.71 5.69
N ALA A 181 23.00 -5.36 5.10
CA ALA A 181 21.83 -4.88 5.84
C ALA A 181 21.24 -5.96 6.75
N ASP A 182 21.14 -7.19 6.26
CA ASP A 182 20.67 -8.34 7.06
C ASP A 182 21.61 -8.58 8.25
N ALA A 183 22.92 -8.61 8.02
CA ALA A 183 23.92 -8.76 9.08
C ALA A 183 23.88 -7.59 10.08
N ALA A 184 23.65 -6.37 9.59
CA ALA A 184 23.55 -5.18 10.43
C ALA A 184 22.31 -5.17 11.34
N LEU A 185 21.25 -5.90 10.99
CA LEU A 185 20.01 -5.99 11.75
C LEU A 185 19.86 -7.33 12.50
N GLU A 186 20.77 -8.28 12.27
CA GLU A 186 20.79 -9.57 12.93
C GLU A 186 20.85 -9.42 14.46
N GLY A 187 20.01 -10.19 15.17
CA GLY A 187 19.91 -10.17 16.63
C GLY A 187 19.40 -8.86 17.25
N CYS A 188 19.02 -7.87 16.43
CA CYS A 188 18.55 -6.57 16.94
C CYS A 188 17.12 -6.64 17.51
N GLY A 189 16.32 -7.59 17.07
CA GLY A 189 14.93 -7.79 17.52
C GLY A 189 14.23 -8.95 16.80
N ALA A 190 12.90 -8.89 16.71
CA ALA A 190 12.11 -9.87 15.96
C ALA A 190 12.06 -9.49 14.47
N VAL A 191 11.87 -10.48 13.60
CA VAL A 191 11.84 -10.29 12.15
C VAL A 191 10.51 -10.81 11.62
N GLN A 192 9.82 -10.00 10.82
CA GLN A 192 8.69 -10.43 9.99
C GLN A 192 9.23 -10.67 8.58
N ARG A 193 9.10 -11.89 8.06
CA ARG A 193 9.63 -12.25 6.74
C ARG A 193 8.69 -13.19 5.99
N PHE A 194 8.31 -12.80 4.78
CA PHE A 194 7.62 -13.67 3.84
C PHE A 194 8.48 -13.90 2.59
N LEU A 195 8.50 -12.94 1.66
CA LEU A 195 9.49 -12.89 0.57
C LEU A 195 10.59 -11.93 1.01
N SER A 196 11.85 -12.37 1.06
CA SER A 196 12.93 -11.47 1.50
C SER A 196 13.26 -10.46 0.41
N HIS A 197 13.83 -9.33 0.82
CA HIS A 197 14.28 -8.32 -0.12
C HIS A 197 15.36 -8.88 -1.06
N GLY A 198 16.43 -9.50 -0.54
CA GLY A 198 17.50 -10.07 -1.35
C GLY A 198 17.06 -11.14 -2.36
N GLU A 199 16.05 -11.96 -2.04
CA GLU A 199 15.50 -12.95 -2.98
C GLU A 199 14.75 -12.34 -4.17
N THR A 200 14.20 -11.13 -4.00
CA THR A 200 13.26 -10.53 -4.95
C THR A 200 13.84 -9.33 -5.69
N GLN A 201 14.58 -8.48 -4.98
CA GLN A 201 15.24 -7.28 -5.50
C GLN A 201 16.66 -7.57 -6.01
N GLY A 202 17.27 -8.69 -5.63
CA GLY A 202 18.67 -8.97 -5.93
C GLY A 202 19.58 -8.02 -5.15
N GLN A 203 20.54 -7.39 -5.83
CA GLN A 203 21.49 -6.45 -5.20
C GLN A 203 20.94 -5.02 -5.03
N VAL A 204 19.71 -4.75 -5.47
CA VAL A 204 19.09 -3.44 -5.35
C VAL A 204 18.84 -3.16 -3.86
N LEU A 205 19.37 -2.08 -3.31
CA LEU A 205 19.02 -1.56 -1.99
C LEU A 205 18.88 -0.03 -2.07
N GLU A 206 17.64 0.46 -2.15
CA GLU A 206 17.34 1.90 -2.28
C GLU A 206 17.52 2.68 -0.98
N GLY A 207 17.56 1.96 0.15
CA GLY A 207 17.63 2.51 1.50
C GLY A 207 16.66 1.82 2.45
N PHE A 208 16.37 2.50 3.55
CA PHE A 208 15.52 2.00 4.63
C PHE A 208 14.37 2.95 4.90
N VAL A 209 13.25 2.38 5.32
CA VAL A 209 12.13 3.11 5.92
C VAL A 209 12.10 2.75 7.41
N LEU A 210 12.04 3.79 8.24
CA LEU A 210 12.02 3.69 9.69
C LEU A 210 10.69 4.19 10.22
N LEU A 211 10.05 3.40 11.08
CA LEU A 211 8.79 3.76 11.75
C LEU A 211 8.95 3.64 13.26
N ALA A 212 8.62 4.73 13.96
CA ALA A 212 8.53 4.76 15.41
C ALA A 212 7.13 4.28 15.82
N LEU A 213 7.06 3.25 16.65
CA LEU A 213 5.83 2.58 17.03
C LEU A 213 5.61 2.75 18.54
N ASP A 214 4.38 3.05 18.94
CA ASP A 214 3.96 3.08 20.35
C ASP A 214 3.65 1.67 20.91
N GLN A 215 3.66 0.66 20.04
CA GLN A 215 3.48 -0.75 20.41
C GLN A 215 4.81 -1.36 20.88
N ALA A 216 4.77 -2.13 21.97
CA ALA A 216 5.92 -2.87 22.46
C ALA A 216 6.18 -4.13 21.64
N LEU A 217 7.44 -4.55 21.54
CA LEU A 217 7.83 -5.73 20.79
C LEU A 217 7.16 -7.01 21.31
N GLU A 218 7.03 -7.15 22.63
CA GLU A 218 6.40 -8.31 23.27
C GLU A 218 4.93 -8.45 22.89
N ALA A 219 4.25 -7.32 22.66
CA ALA A 219 2.87 -7.31 22.22
C ALA A 219 2.72 -7.70 20.74
N LEU A 220 3.78 -7.64 19.94
CA LEU A 220 3.78 -8.05 18.53
C LEU A 220 4.08 -9.54 18.34
N ALA A 221 4.84 -10.14 19.26
CA ALA A 221 5.28 -11.53 19.18
C ALA A 221 4.18 -12.56 18.80
N PRO A 222 2.98 -12.58 19.42
CA PRO A 222 1.95 -13.54 19.03
C PRO A 222 1.41 -13.30 17.61
N HIS A 223 1.33 -12.05 17.15
CA HIS A 223 0.87 -11.72 15.80
C HIS A 223 1.92 -12.07 14.74
N LEU A 224 3.20 -11.90 15.06
CA LEU A 224 4.31 -12.33 14.21
C LEU A 224 4.27 -13.85 13.99
N ALA A 225 4.19 -14.61 15.07
CA ALA A 225 4.11 -16.08 14.99
C ALA A 225 2.88 -16.54 14.17
N ALA A 226 1.70 -15.95 14.43
CA ALA A 226 0.49 -16.29 13.69
C ALA A 226 0.59 -15.97 12.19
N TYR A 227 1.24 -14.85 11.83
CA TYR A 227 1.48 -14.51 10.43
C TYR A 227 2.45 -15.50 9.78
N GLU A 228 3.58 -15.79 10.42
CA GLU A 228 4.58 -16.74 9.93
C GLU A 228 3.97 -18.13 9.70
N ASP A 229 3.23 -18.65 10.68
CA ASP A 229 2.54 -19.93 10.57
C ASP A 229 1.56 -19.96 9.38
N ALA A 230 0.85 -18.85 9.15
CA ALA A 230 -0.13 -18.75 8.07
C ALA A 230 0.50 -18.72 6.68
N VAL A 231 1.68 -18.09 6.52
CA VAL A 231 2.30 -17.85 5.21
C VAL A 231 3.43 -18.84 4.87
N ALA A 232 4.10 -19.43 5.87
CA ALA A 232 5.24 -20.33 5.66
C ALA A 232 4.96 -21.48 4.67
N PRO A 233 3.80 -22.17 4.70
CA PRO A 233 3.51 -23.24 3.75
C PRO A 233 3.42 -22.79 2.29
N HIS A 234 3.17 -21.50 2.05
CA HIS A 234 2.88 -20.94 0.73
C HIS A 234 4.04 -20.14 0.15
N ARG A 235 5.06 -19.84 0.97
CA ARG A 235 6.20 -19.00 0.60
C ARG A 235 6.92 -19.48 -0.65
N ALA A 236 7.21 -20.78 -0.74
CA ALA A 236 7.94 -21.34 -1.87
C ALA A 236 7.17 -21.15 -3.20
N ALA A 237 5.85 -21.37 -3.19
CA ALA A 237 5.01 -21.18 -4.36
C ALA A 237 4.90 -19.70 -4.75
N ALA A 238 4.74 -18.80 -3.77
CA ALA A 238 4.70 -17.36 -4.01
C ALA A 238 6.01 -16.83 -4.58
N LEU A 239 7.16 -17.24 -4.03
CA LEU A 239 8.48 -16.85 -4.52
C LEU A 239 8.71 -17.35 -5.95
N ALA A 240 8.43 -18.62 -6.23
CA ALA A 240 8.55 -19.18 -7.57
C ALA A 240 7.70 -18.40 -8.58
N ARG A 241 6.43 -18.10 -8.24
CA ARG A 241 5.54 -17.30 -9.09
C ARG A 241 6.08 -15.89 -9.32
N ALA A 242 6.60 -15.23 -8.29
CA ALA A 242 7.19 -13.90 -8.39
C ALA A 242 8.43 -13.88 -9.31
N LEU A 243 9.30 -14.89 -9.22
CA LEU A 243 10.48 -15.04 -10.06
C LEU A 243 10.10 -15.34 -11.52
N ASP A 244 9.12 -16.22 -11.74
CA ASP A 244 8.63 -16.54 -13.09
C ASP A 244 8.06 -15.30 -13.80
N LEU A 245 7.26 -14.51 -13.07
CA LEU A 245 6.72 -13.25 -13.57
C LEU A 245 7.82 -12.22 -13.82
N GLY A 246 8.82 -12.14 -12.93
CA GLY A 246 10.00 -11.28 -13.12
C GLY A 246 10.77 -11.64 -14.39
N ALA A 247 11.00 -12.94 -14.63
CA ALA A 247 11.64 -13.43 -15.84
C ALA A 247 10.80 -13.13 -17.10
N ALA A 248 9.47 -13.24 -17.03
CA ALA A 248 8.58 -12.86 -18.13
C ALA A 248 8.65 -11.36 -18.43
N CYS A 249 8.64 -10.51 -17.41
CA CYS A 249 8.82 -9.06 -17.53
C CYS A 249 10.17 -8.71 -18.18
N LEU A 250 11.27 -9.35 -17.75
CA LEU A 250 12.61 -9.11 -18.31
C LEU A 250 12.73 -9.45 -19.79
N ARG A 251 12.02 -10.49 -20.25
CA ARG A 251 11.98 -10.90 -21.66
C ARG A 251 11.00 -10.07 -22.50
N GLY A 252 10.21 -9.20 -21.88
CA GLY A 252 9.14 -8.47 -22.57
C GLY A 252 8.04 -9.39 -23.09
N ASP A 253 7.60 -10.35 -22.26
CA ASP A 253 6.57 -11.31 -22.64
C ASP A 253 5.30 -10.62 -23.20
N ALA A 254 4.99 -10.91 -24.46
CA ALA A 254 3.90 -10.23 -25.17
C ALA A 254 2.53 -10.52 -24.56
N THR A 255 2.32 -11.71 -24.01
CA THR A 255 1.05 -12.09 -23.38
C THR A 255 0.83 -11.29 -22.10
N LEU A 256 1.87 -11.16 -21.28
CA LEU A 256 1.85 -10.33 -20.08
C LEU A 256 1.55 -8.88 -20.45
N LEU A 257 2.30 -8.30 -21.41
CA LEU A 257 2.13 -6.91 -21.80
C LEU A 257 0.75 -6.63 -22.41
N GLN A 258 0.26 -7.51 -23.28
CA GLN A 258 -1.07 -7.39 -23.87
C GLN A 258 -2.18 -7.47 -22.82
N ALA A 259 -2.00 -8.30 -21.79
CA ALA A 259 -2.95 -8.37 -20.69
C ALA A 259 -3.06 -7.05 -19.89
N LEU A 260 -2.03 -6.19 -19.92
CA LEU A 260 -2.05 -4.87 -19.27
C LEU A 260 -2.80 -3.80 -20.09
N GLU A 261 -3.08 -4.05 -21.36
CA GLU A 261 -3.84 -3.13 -22.22
C GLU A 261 -5.36 -3.31 -22.05
N VAL A 262 -5.80 -4.45 -21.52
CA VAL A 262 -7.20 -4.78 -21.31
C VAL A 262 -7.67 -4.28 -19.94
N ALA A 263 -8.83 -3.64 -19.89
CA ALA A 263 -9.43 -3.18 -18.64
C ALA A 263 -9.82 -4.35 -17.74
N GLY A 264 -9.53 -4.21 -16.44
CA GLY A 264 -9.97 -5.17 -15.42
C GLY A 264 -11.48 -5.07 -15.14
N PRO A 265 -12.10 -6.12 -14.56
CA PRO A 265 -13.55 -6.20 -14.37
C PRO A 265 -14.12 -5.18 -13.36
N ARG A 266 -13.27 -4.61 -12.47
CA ARG A 266 -13.65 -3.62 -11.45
C ARG A 266 -12.69 -2.43 -11.50
N GLU A 267 -12.33 -2.00 -12.70
CA GLU A 267 -11.47 -0.84 -12.94
C GLU A 267 -12.30 0.47 -12.88
N PRO A 268 -11.86 1.52 -12.16
CA PRO A 268 -12.52 2.82 -12.20
C PRO A 268 -12.50 3.41 -13.61
N ALA A 269 -13.68 3.82 -14.11
CA ALA A 269 -13.82 4.40 -15.43
C ALA A 269 -13.53 5.90 -15.38
N ARG A 270 -12.73 6.42 -16.31
CA ARG A 270 -12.45 7.87 -16.38
C ARG A 270 -13.75 8.64 -16.66
N SER A 271 -13.97 9.72 -15.92
CA SER A 271 -15.08 10.65 -16.14
C SER A 271 -14.68 11.74 -17.15
N GLU A 272 -15.65 12.24 -17.90
CA GLU A 272 -15.48 13.39 -18.82
C GLU A 272 -15.57 14.75 -18.10
N MET A 273 -15.76 14.74 -16.79
CA MET A 273 -15.85 15.93 -15.95
C MET A 273 -14.66 16.88 -16.15
N GLY A 274 -14.98 18.14 -16.46
CA GLY A 274 -13.99 19.18 -16.71
C GLY A 274 -13.23 19.61 -15.45
N ARG A 275 -12.09 20.29 -15.62
CA ARG A 275 -11.24 20.74 -14.49
C ARG A 275 -11.99 21.62 -13.49
N ASP A 276 -12.72 22.63 -13.97
CA ASP A 276 -13.44 23.55 -13.10
C ASP A 276 -14.63 22.90 -12.40
N GLU A 277 -15.26 21.93 -13.06
CA GLU A 277 -16.33 21.11 -12.49
C GLU A 277 -15.80 20.22 -11.38
N ALA A 278 -14.66 19.54 -11.59
CA ALA A 278 -14.00 18.72 -10.56
C ALA A 278 -13.62 19.55 -9.33
N TRP A 279 -13.03 20.73 -9.52
CA TRP A 279 -12.74 21.66 -8.42
C TRP A 279 -14.02 22.21 -7.76
N GLY A 280 -15.07 22.45 -8.54
CA GLY A 280 -16.39 22.84 -8.04
C GLY A 280 -16.96 21.77 -7.10
N ALA A 281 -16.92 20.52 -7.52
CA ALA A 281 -17.38 19.37 -6.74
C ALA A 281 -16.55 19.19 -5.46
N ALA A 282 -15.21 19.23 -5.56
CA ALA A 282 -14.30 19.06 -4.42
C ALA A 282 -14.42 20.17 -3.37
N CYS A 283 -14.70 21.40 -3.78
CA CYS A 283 -14.83 22.55 -2.87
C CYS A 283 -16.26 22.73 -2.31
N ALA A 284 -17.24 21.99 -2.82
CA ALA A 284 -18.64 22.08 -2.40
C ALA A 284 -18.85 21.49 -1.00
N GLY A 285 -19.83 22.03 -0.27
CA GLY A 285 -20.20 21.56 1.07
C GLY A 285 -19.37 22.21 2.19
N GLU A 286 -19.37 21.59 3.37
CA GLU A 286 -18.60 22.04 4.53
C GLU A 286 -17.77 20.89 5.11
N GLY A 287 -16.86 21.21 6.03
CA GLY A 287 -16.02 20.23 6.70
C GLY A 287 -14.57 20.17 6.21
N PRO A 288 -13.80 19.18 6.70
CA PRO A 288 -12.35 19.19 6.54
C PRO A 288 -11.87 18.99 5.09
N LEU A 289 -12.48 18.07 4.34
CA LEU A 289 -12.10 17.80 2.95
C LEU A 289 -12.43 18.97 2.01
N PRO A 290 -13.65 19.58 2.02
CA PRO A 290 -13.90 20.78 1.21
C PRO A 290 -12.98 21.95 1.58
N THR A 291 -12.64 22.09 2.87
CA THR A 291 -11.68 23.09 3.34
C THR A 291 -10.28 22.86 2.77
N LEU A 292 -9.82 21.60 2.78
CA LEU A 292 -8.58 21.18 2.12
C LEU A 292 -8.57 21.56 0.64
N PHE A 293 -9.62 21.21 -0.11
CA PHE A 293 -9.68 21.51 -1.54
C PHE A 293 -9.74 23.01 -1.84
N ARG A 294 -10.42 23.83 -1.02
CA ARG A 294 -10.37 25.29 -1.19
C ARG A 294 -8.97 25.85 -0.98
N ALA A 295 -8.27 25.40 0.06
CA ALA A 295 -6.90 25.80 0.33
C ALA A 295 -5.97 25.38 -0.82
N LEU A 296 -6.09 24.14 -1.30
CA LEU A 296 -5.31 23.63 -2.44
C LEU A 296 -5.60 24.41 -3.72
N ARG A 297 -6.88 24.69 -4.03
CA ARG A 297 -7.25 25.45 -5.22
C ARG A 297 -6.64 26.85 -5.20
N GLY A 298 -6.76 27.54 -4.06
CA GLY A 298 -6.28 28.91 -3.89
C GLY A 298 -4.75 29.03 -3.94
N ALA A 299 -4.02 28.14 -3.26
CA ALA A 299 -2.57 28.22 -3.17
C ALA A 299 -1.83 27.46 -4.30
N TYR A 300 -2.39 26.34 -4.75
CA TYR A 300 -1.68 25.36 -5.59
C TYR A 300 -2.52 24.82 -6.76
N GLY A 301 -3.65 25.45 -7.11
CA GLY A 301 -4.52 24.96 -8.18
C GLY A 301 -3.83 24.82 -9.54
N HIS A 302 -2.70 25.49 -9.75
CA HIS A 302 -1.86 25.38 -10.96
C HIS A 302 -0.87 24.19 -10.94
N ARG A 303 -0.64 23.55 -9.79
CA ARG A 303 0.25 22.38 -9.61
C ARG A 303 -0.49 21.11 -9.16
N VAL A 304 -1.76 21.26 -8.78
CA VAL A 304 -2.62 20.16 -8.34
C VAL A 304 -3.72 19.96 -9.36
N PHE A 305 -3.87 18.72 -9.81
CA PHE A 305 -4.90 18.30 -10.76
C PHE A 305 -5.84 17.31 -10.08
N LEU A 306 -7.14 17.40 -10.37
CA LEU A 306 -8.14 16.45 -9.91
C LEU A 306 -8.54 15.58 -11.10
N LYS A 307 -8.22 14.29 -11.02
CA LYS A 307 -8.64 13.30 -12.03
C LYS A 307 -9.93 12.65 -11.57
N SER A 308 -10.95 12.73 -12.42
CA SER A 308 -12.29 12.27 -12.11
C SER A 308 -12.53 10.86 -12.65
N TYR A 309 -13.17 10.02 -11.83
CA TYR A 309 -13.49 8.64 -12.15
C TYR A 309 -14.90 8.29 -11.65
N HIS A 310 -15.53 7.31 -12.29
CA HIS A 310 -16.72 6.63 -11.79
C HIS A 310 -16.33 5.21 -11.37
N TYR A 311 -16.70 4.84 -10.14
CA TYR A 311 -16.46 3.52 -9.60
C TYR A 311 -17.65 3.09 -8.74
N GLU A 312 -18.24 1.93 -9.06
CA GLU A 312 -19.43 1.39 -8.39
C GLU A 312 -20.58 2.39 -8.22
N GLY A 313 -20.79 3.23 -9.25
CA GLY A 313 -21.86 4.24 -9.26
C GLY A 313 -21.52 5.53 -8.50
N ALA A 314 -20.38 5.61 -7.83
CA ALA A 314 -19.92 6.81 -7.14
C ALA A 314 -18.93 7.63 -8.00
N LEU A 315 -18.97 8.95 -7.84
CA LEU A 315 -17.91 9.83 -8.35
C LEU A 315 -16.70 9.73 -7.43
N GLN A 316 -15.51 9.70 -8.01
CA GLN A 316 -14.25 9.77 -7.31
C GLN A 316 -13.37 10.87 -7.91
N LEU A 317 -12.60 11.54 -7.06
CA LEU A 317 -11.56 12.48 -7.47
C LEU A 317 -10.22 12.02 -6.89
N GLN A 318 -9.28 11.70 -7.76
CA GLN A 318 -7.90 11.43 -7.39
C GLN A 318 -7.07 12.70 -7.50
N VAL A 319 -6.33 13.01 -6.44
CA VAL A 319 -5.44 14.17 -6.35
C VAL A 319 -4.09 13.80 -6.99
N ASP A 320 -3.77 14.48 -8.08
CA ASP A 320 -2.47 14.41 -8.76
C ASP A 320 -1.65 15.66 -8.42
N VAL A 321 -0.55 15.47 -7.72
CA VAL A 321 0.34 16.55 -7.26
C VAL A 321 1.59 16.53 -8.12
N GLY A 322 1.75 17.54 -8.97
CA GLY A 322 2.88 17.64 -9.91
C GLY A 322 4.21 18.10 -9.28
N ASP A 323 4.18 18.57 -8.02
CA ASP A 323 5.34 19.08 -7.30
C ASP A 323 5.29 18.66 -5.83
N ASP A 324 6.24 17.82 -5.40
CA ASP A 324 6.29 17.30 -4.03
C ASP A 324 6.45 18.42 -2.97
N ARG A 325 6.88 19.65 -3.35
CA ARG A 325 6.92 20.80 -2.43
C ARG A 325 5.55 21.21 -1.91
N VAL A 326 4.46 20.83 -2.58
CA VAL A 326 3.09 21.12 -2.13
C VAL A 326 2.79 20.45 -0.79
N PHE A 327 3.29 19.24 -0.54
CA PHE A 327 3.07 18.53 0.73
C PHE A 327 3.68 19.25 1.94
N PHE A 328 4.74 20.05 1.72
CA PHE A 328 5.45 20.79 2.76
C PHE A 328 5.13 22.29 2.74
N GLY A 329 4.19 22.71 1.90
CA GLY A 329 3.88 24.12 1.69
C GLY A 329 3.25 24.78 2.91
N TRP A 330 3.91 25.80 3.47
CA TRP A 330 3.39 26.58 4.60
C TRP A 330 1.95 27.11 4.40
N PRO A 331 1.54 27.61 3.21
CA PRO A 331 0.16 28.01 2.96
C PRO A 331 -0.87 26.92 3.24
N LEU A 332 -0.56 25.66 2.95
CA LEU A 332 -1.44 24.52 3.19
C LEU A 332 -1.53 24.22 4.69
N HIS A 333 -0.39 24.11 5.37
CA HIS A 333 -0.31 23.85 6.81
C HIS A 333 -1.00 24.94 7.64
N ALA A 334 -0.79 26.21 7.28
CA ALA A 334 -1.40 27.35 7.96
C ALA A 334 -2.92 27.42 7.76
N ALA A 335 -3.42 27.12 6.55
CA ALA A 335 -4.85 27.17 6.24
C ALA A 335 -5.63 26.04 6.92
N LEU A 336 -5.01 24.87 7.10
CA LEU A 336 -5.71 23.69 7.60
C LEU A 336 -5.70 23.60 9.12
N ARG A 337 -4.69 24.14 9.82
CA ARG A 337 -4.52 23.97 11.28
C ARG A 337 -4.68 22.50 11.74
N GLY A 338 -4.34 21.54 10.87
CA GLY A 338 -4.50 20.11 11.11
C GLY A 338 -5.88 19.51 10.80
N ALA A 339 -6.82 20.27 10.21
CA ALA A 339 -8.20 19.81 9.97
C ALA A 339 -8.29 18.61 9.02
N ALA A 340 -7.50 18.56 7.95
CA ALA A 340 -7.42 17.41 7.04
C ALA A 340 -6.02 17.30 6.42
N PRO A 341 -5.34 16.16 6.51
CA PRO A 341 -4.05 15.96 5.86
C PRO A 341 -4.20 15.77 4.33
N LEU A 342 -3.23 16.27 3.57
CA LEU A 342 -3.05 15.90 2.17
C LEU A 342 -2.16 14.66 2.10
N TYR A 343 -2.72 13.54 1.64
CA TYR A 343 -1.96 12.31 1.42
C TYR A 343 -1.47 12.18 -0.03
N ARG A 344 -0.41 11.41 -0.22
CA ARG A 344 0.05 11.05 -1.56
C ARG A 344 -0.96 10.11 -2.21
N GLY A 345 -1.25 10.34 -3.50
CA GLY A 345 -2.19 9.54 -4.29
C GLY A 345 -3.64 9.57 -3.79
N MET A 346 -3.99 10.51 -2.92
CA MET A 346 -5.29 10.64 -2.28
C MET A 346 -6.45 10.54 -3.27
N VAL A 347 -7.42 9.68 -2.98
CA VAL A 347 -8.69 9.56 -3.69
C VAL A 347 -9.81 9.86 -2.71
N VAL A 348 -10.68 10.80 -3.08
CA VAL A 348 -11.94 11.05 -2.38
C VAL A 348 -13.11 10.47 -3.18
N GLN A 349 -14.10 9.96 -2.47
CA GLN A 349 -15.32 9.39 -3.04
C GLN A 349 -16.53 10.19 -2.56
N PHE A 350 -17.49 10.40 -3.46
CA PHE A 350 -18.76 11.06 -3.19
C PHE A 350 -19.83 9.99 -3.07
N ASP A 351 -20.14 9.60 -1.83
CA ASP A 351 -21.17 8.64 -1.48
C ASP A 351 -21.68 8.86 -0.06
N ASP A 352 -22.79 8.21 0.29
CA ASP A 352 -23.40 8.30 1.63
C ASP A 352 -23.00 7.10 2.51
N ARG A 353 -21.86 6.46 2.21
CA ARG A 353 -21.42 5.24 2.92
C ARG A 353 -20.62 5.60 4.17
N SER A 354 -21.13 5.18 5.33
CA SER A 354 -20.32 5.08 6.54
C SER A 354 -19.69 3.68 6.62
N PRO A 355 -18.35 3.56 6.67
CA PRO A 355 -17.73 2.25 6.77
C PRO A 355 -18.00 1.60 8.13
N PRO A 356 -18.15 0.26 8.17
CA PRO A 356 -18.22 -0.46 9.43
C PRO A 356 -16.94 -0.29 10.26
N ALA A 357 -17.02 -0.55 11.57
CA ALA A 357 -15.88 -0.44 12.46
C ALA A 357 -14.72 -1.38 12.08
N LEU A 358 -13.47 -0.91 12.26
CA LEU A 358 -12.25 -1.69 11.96
C LEU A 358 -12.19 -3.01 12.72
N ALA A 359 -12.57 -3.03 13.99
CA ALA A 359 -12.62 -4.26 14.80
C ALA A 359 -13.48 -5.35 14.16
N ARG A 360 -14.58 -4.97 13.49
CA ARG A 360 -15.44 -5.89 12.76
C ARG A 360 -14.76 -6.41 11.48
N ALA A 361 -14.03 -5.55 10.78
CA ALA A 361 -13.26 -5.95 9.60
C ALA A 361 -12.23 -7.03 9.95
N LEU A 362 -11.50 -6.84 11.06
CA LEU A 362 -10.51 -7.80 11.57
C LEU A 362 -11.17 -9.12 11.97
N ALA A 363 -12.26 -9.07 12.72
CA ALA A 363 -12.98 -10.27 13.18
C ALA A 363 -13.57 -11.11 12.03
N GLU A 364 -14.07 -10.46 10.96
CA GLU A 364 -14.68 -11.16 9.81
C GLU A 364 -13.64 -11.66 8.78
N ALA A 365 -12.39 -11.19 8.82
CA ALA A 365 -11.38 -11.52 7.81
C ALA A 365 -11.05 -13.03 7.73
N PRO A 366 -10.78 -13.76 8.84
CA PRO A 366 -10.46 -15.18 8.77
C PRO A 366 -11.60 -16.02 8.19
N ALA A 367 -12.84 -15.74 8.60
CA ALA A 367 -14.03 -16.44 8.10
C ALA A 367 -14.26 -16.17 6.60
N SER A 368 -14.06 -14.92 6.18
CA SER A 368 -14.16 -14.53 4.76
C SER A 368 -13.10 -15.21 3.90
N ALA A 369 -11.88 -15.36 4.43
CA ALA A 369 -10.78 -16.03 3.76
C ALA A 369 -11.02 -17.54 3.63
N ALA A 370 -11.50 -18.20 4.69
CA ALA A 370 -11.73 -19.65 4.73
C ALA A 370 -12.97 -20.13 3.95
N CYS A 371 -13.87 -19.22 3.57
CA CYS A 371 -15.09 -19.57 2.84
C CYS A 371 -14.76 -20.07 1.43
N ALA A 372 -14.65 -21.38 1.24
CA ALA A 372 -14.52 -21.98 -0.09
C ALA A 372 -15.73 -21.57 -0.94
N SER A 373 -15.50 -21.19 -2.20
CA SER A 373 -16.59 -20.84 -3.11
C SER A 373 -17.51 -22.04 -3.32
N ALA A 374 -18.64 -22.08 -2.63
CA ALA A 374 -19.72 -23.05 -2.87
C ALA A 374 -20.34 -22.90 -4.28
N SER A 375 -19.90 -21.90 -5.07
CA SER A 375 -20.41 -21.58 -6.40
C SER A 375 -19.69 -22.26 -7.57
N ALA A 376 -18.60 -23.00 -7.36
CA ALA A 376 -17.92 -23.71 -8.45
C ALA A 376 -18.58 -25.04 -8.84
N SER A 377 -19.52 -25.58 -8.04
CA SER A 377 -20.22 -26.84 -8.31
C SER A 377 -21.59 -26.69 -8.97
N ALA A 378 -22.14 -25.47 -9.04
CA ALA A 378 -23.48 -25.22 -9.59
C ALA A 378 -23.48 -25.00 -11.12
N SER A 379 -22.34 -24.70 -11.74
CA SER A 379 -22.24 -24.50 -13.20
C SER A 379 -21.78 -25.76 -13.96
N ALA A 380 -21.24 -26.77 -13.29
CA ALA A 380 -20.83 -28.04 -13.90
C ALA A 380 -21.95 -29.09 -13.96
N SER A 381 -23.02 -28.93 -13.18
CA SER A 381 -24.19 -29.85 -13.18
C SER A 381 -25.33 -29.39 -14.10
N ALA A 382 -25.20 -28.22 -14.74
CA ALA A 382 -26.15 -27.72 -15.73
C ALA A 382 -25.70 -27.95 -17.19
N ALA A 383 -24.59 -28.67 -17.40
CA ALA A 383 -24.03 -28.96 -18.71
C ALA A 383 -23.73 -30.46 -18.95
N SER A 384 -24.45 -31.35 -18.25
CA SER A 384 -24.44 -32.81 -18.51
C SER A 384 -25.81 -33.30 -18.95
#